data_AF-A0A524KAE6-F1
#
_entry.id   AF-A0A524KAE6-F1
#
_cell.length_a   1.000
_cell.length_b   1.000
_cell.length_c   1.000
_cell.angle_alpha   90.00
_cell.angle_beta   90.00
_cell.angle_gamma   90.00
#
_symmetry.space_group_name_H-M   'P 1'
#
loop_
_entity.id
_entity.type
_entity.pdbx_description
1 polymer ?
#
loop_
_entity_poly.entity_id
_entity_poly.type
_entity_poly.pdbx_seq_one_letter_code
_entity_poly.pdbx_strand_id
1 'polypeptide(L)'
;MDNPLQLAFVNFKRDSYIIVEGKQNADRFFIIKSGKVRISKEVEVVEEEGGNVYAPGDFFGVISTMSSHSHIETAQAITDVTLISVPKEQYGTLIEKNTPVAMKIIQGFSRRMRFLDEALTRLTLKNTADADPSHLFRVAEYYAKQSQYNQAFYSYYQYLKFCPYGQHVSVAKERMAKIKQFSKAVYLDGSTEEFNRFYPKDTMVFSEGMQGSELYIIQKGSVKITKIVENTEVLLAVLKAGDIFGEMALLENKPRSASAIAYEDAYLLAVNKANFERMVQAQPQVVTRLTQLLAERLWFIYKQLANTLITDPMGRMYDALHMQLEKNRVPMRNGATYAFDFGPKELVNMVGLPIAEGNLVVQQLLSNRLFRIVDNKINVMDMSEIVKQAEYYRKMQKIDKARKEAQLAR
;
A
#
# COMPACT_ATOMS: atom_id res chain seq x y z
N MET A 1 9.42 -32.60 4.70
CA MET A 1 9.79 -32.76 6.11
C MET A 1 8.87 -31.85 6.90
N ASP A 2 7.87 -32.41 7.56
CA ASP A 2 6.93 -31.62 8.37
C ASP A 2 7.66 -31.09 9.60
N ASN A 3 7.97 -29.80 9.60
CA ASN A 3 8.50 -29.13 10.79
C ASN A 3 7.31 -28.89 11.74
N PRO A 4 7.22 -29.57 12.89
CA PRO A 4 6.07 -29.42 13.78
C PRO A 4 5.97 -27.96 14.24
N LEU A 5 4.75 -27.42 14.27
CA LEU A 5 4.49 -26.08 14.78
C LEU A 5 4.99 -25.97 16.23
N GLN A 6 6.07 -25.21 16.45
CA GLN A 6 6.71 -24.99 17.75
C GLN A 6 6.45 -23.55 18.17
N LEU A 7 5.29 -23.33 18.79
CA LEU A 7 4.93 -22.04 19.35
C LEU A 7 5.54 -21.90 20.75
N ALA A 8 6.37 -20.87 20.95
CA ALA A 8 6.93 -20.55 22.25
C ALA A 8 6.03 -19.55 22.98
N PHE A 9 5.71 -19.84 24.24
CA PHE A 9 5.11 -18.85 25.13
C PHE A 9 6.22 -17.99 25.75
N VAL A 10 6.08 -16.67 25.64
CA VAL A 10 6.99 -15.70 26.24
C VAL A 10 6.21 -14.79 27.17
N ASN A 11 6.80 -14.46 28.32
CA ASN A 11 6.16 -13.64 29.34
C ASN A 11 6.94 -12.34 29.50
N PHE A 12 6.23 -11.23 29.55
CA PHE A 12 6.81 -9.92 29.82
C PHE A 12 6.11 -9.29 31.02
N LYS A 13 6.87 -8.61 31.85
CA LYS A 13 6.33 -7.82 32.95
C LYS A 13 5.76 -6.51 32.42
N ARG A 14 4.81 -5.93 33.17
CA ARG A 14 4.34 -4.57 32.93
C ARG A 14 5.51 -3.60 32.64
N ASP A 15 5.27 -2.68 31.72
CA ASP A 15 6.18 -1.65 31.22
C ASP A 15 7.36 -2.14 30.36
N SER A 16 7.49 -3.46 30.13
CA SER A 16 8.52 -4.02 29.24
C SER A 16 8.29 -3.63 27.78
N TYR A 17 9.36 -3.27 27.08
CA TYR A 17 9.37 -3.12 25.63
C TYR A 17 9.57 -4.49 24.96
N ILE A 18 8.60 -4.89 24.14
CA ILE A 18 8.59 -6.18 23.43
C ILE A 18 9.17 -6.02 22.03
N ILE A 19 8.74 -4.98 21.33
CA ILE A 19 9.26 -4.56 20.01
C ILE A 19 9.62 -3.08 20.11
N VAL A 20 10.72 -2.69 19.46
CA VAL A 20 11.15 -1.30 19.36
C VAL A 20 11.26 -0.92 17.89
N GLU A 21 10.63 0.18 17.52
CA GLU A 21 10.68 0.73 16.16
C GLU A 21 12.12 0.98 15.69
N GLY A 22 12.39 0.75 14.40
CA GLY A 22 13.71 0.90 13.78
C GLY A 22 14.69 -0.23 14.09
N LYS A 23 14.38 -1.13 15.03
CA LYS A 23 15.23 -2.31 15.29
C LYS A 23 15.13 -3.29 14.11
N GLN A 24 16.31 -3.72 13.64
CA GLN A 24 16.47 -4.70 12.56
C GLN A 24 16.08 -6.11 13.04
N ASN A 25 15.93 -7.04 12.08
CA ASN A 25 15.66 -8.47 12.29
C ASN A 25 14.31 -8.77 12.95
N ALA A 26 13.22 -8.31 12.33
CA ALA A 26 11.87 -8.79 12.65
C ALA A 26 11.70 -10.25 12.19
N ASP A 27 12.24 -11.22 12.92
CA ASP A 27 12.17 -12.66 12.59
C ASP A 27 10.88 -13.34 13.11
N ARG A 28 10.18 -12.67 14.03
CA ARG A 28 8.99 -13.17 14.72
C ARG A 28 7.95 -12.09 14.93
N PHE A 29 6.69 -12.50 14.97
CA PHE A 29 5.58 -11.68 15.43
C PHE A 29 4.92 -12.32 16.65
N PHE A 30 4.04 -11.57 17.31
CA PHE A 30 3.44 -12.02 18.56
C PHE A 30 1.92 -12.00 18.49
N ILE A 31 1.29 -13.00 19.13
CA ILE A 31 -0.15 -13.06 19.39
C ILE A 31 -0.36 -12.94 20.90
N ILE A 32 -1.23 -12.05 21.34
CA ILE A 32 -1.50 -11.82 22.76
C ILE A 32 -2.37 -12.95 23.30
N LYS A 33 -1.88 -13.70 24.27
CA LYS A 33 -2.66 -14.73 24.99
C LYS A 33 -3.36 -14.13 26.22
N SER A 34 -2.66 -13.26 26.95
CA SER A 34 -3.18 -12.59 28.14
C SER A 34 -2.51 -11.23 28.35
N GLY A 35 -3.21 -10.33 29.05
CA GLY A 35 -2.74 -8.97 29.33
C GLY A 35 -3.03 -7.98 28.20
N LYS A 36 -2.44 -6.78 28.29
CA LYS A 36 -2.62 -5.68 27.33
C LYS A 36 -1.29 -5.11 26.86
N VAL A 37 -1.20 -4.76 25.58
CA VAL A 37 -0.01 -4.19 24.95
C VAL A 37 -0.37 -2.85 24.30
N ARG A 38 0.40 -1.80 24.56
CA ARG A 38 0.32 -0.54 23.81
C ARG A 38 1.20 -0.61 22.58
N ILE A 39 0.65 -0.29 21.43
CA ILE A 39 1.39 -0.02 20.21
C ILE A 39 1.57 1.49 20.09
N SER A 40 2.73 1.92 19.63
CA SER A 40 3.01 3.34 19.37
C SER A 40 3.96 3.44 18.20
N LYS A 41 3.88 4.54 17.46
CA LYS A 41 4.80 4.85 16.37
C LYS A 41 5.45 6.19 16.66
N GLU A 42 6.74 6.32 16.40
CA GLU A 42 7.46 7.59 16.52
C GLU A 42 6.80 8.68 15.67
N VAL A 43 6.24 8.24 14.53
CA VAL A 43 5.53 9.08 13.58
C VAL A 43 4.12 8.54 13.37
N GLU A 44 3.21 8.90 14.27
CA GLU A 44 1.77 8.73 14.06
C GLU A 44 1.27 9.79 13.07
N VAL A 45 1.06 9.37 11.83
CA VAL A 45 0.51 10.24 10.77
C VAL A 45 -1.01 10.34 10.88
N VAL A 46 -1.65 9.29 11.40
CA VAL A 46 -3.10 9.20 11.55
C VAL A 46 -3.43 8.25 12.71
N GLU A 47 -4.45 8.57 13.49
CA GLU A 47 -4.98 7.68 14.53
C GLU A 47 -5.65 6.45 13.88
N GLU A 48 -5.08 5.25 14.08
CA GLU A 48 -5.65 4.03 13.53
C GLU A 48 -6.99 3.64 14.20
N GLU A 49 -7.95 3.18 13.39
CA GLU A 49 -9.20 2.59 13.89
C GLU A 49 -8.93 1.42 14.86
N GLY A 50 -9.53 1.48 16.05
CA GLY A 50 -9.38 0.47 17.10
C GLY A 50 -8.42 0.88 18.24
N GLY A 51 -7.79 2.05 18.12
CA GLY A 51 -6.90 2.59 19.15
C GLY A 51 -5.57 1.85 19.22
N ASN A 52 -4.74 2.27 20.17
CA ASN A 52 -3.35 1.83 20.26
C ASN A 52 -3.11 0.80 21.38
N VAL A 53 -4.17 0.23 21.96
CA VAL A 53 -4.09 -0.77 23.04
C VAL A 53 -4.70 -2.08 22.58
N TYR A 54 -3.86 -3.10 22.44
CA TYR A 54 -4.24 -4.43 21.98
C TYR A 54 -4.50 -5.37 23.15
N ALA A 55 -5.42 -6.31 22.93
CA ALA A 55 -5.97 -7.22 23.94
C ALA A 55 -5.76 -8.70 23.53
N PRO A 56 -6.12 -9.67 24.39
CA PRO A 56 -6.00 -11.08 24.06
C PRO A 56 -6.69 -11.44 22.74
N GLY A 57 -5.97 -12.17 21.89
CA GLY A 57 -6.37 -12.53 20.52
C GLY A 57 -5.86 -11.57 19.44
N ASP A 58 -5.34 -10.39 19.79
CA ASP A 58 -4.71 -9.48 18.84
C ASP A 58 -3.24 -9.84 18.57
N PHE A 59 -2.69 -9.29 17.50
CA PHE A 59 -1.33 -9.56 17.03
C PHE A 59 -0.60 -8.27 16.67
N PHE A 60 0.72 -8.28 16.80
CA PHE A 60 1.59 -7.15 16.46
C PHE A 60 2.95 -7.65 15.95
N GLY A 61 3.69 -6.79 15.24
CA GLY A 61 4.95 -7.13 14.57
C GLY A 61 4.81 -7.86 13.22
N VAL A 62 3.60 -8.30 12.83
CA VAL A 62 3.36 -9.09 11.62
C VAL A 62 3.86 -8.40 10.35
N ILE A 63 3.67 -7.07 10.25
CA ILE A 63 4.06 -6.30 9.05
C ILE A 63 5.56 -6.41 8.80
N SER A 64 6.37 -6.08 9.82
CA SER A 64 7.83 -6.14 9.72
C SER A 64 8.33 -7.57 9.53
N THR A 65 7.72 -8.55 10.20
CA THR A 65 8.12 -9.96 10.05
C THR A 65 7.87 -10.50 8.65
N MET A 66 6.69 -10.23 8.10
CA MET A 66 6.30 -10.78 6.80
C MET A 66 6.95 -10.04 5.63
N SER A 67 7.18 -8.73 5.75
CA SER A 67 7.93 -7.95 4.75
C SER A 67 9.45 -8.15 4.85
N SER A 68 9.96 -8.60 6.01
CA SER A 68 11.41 -8.65 6.32
C SER A 68 12.08 -7.28 6.36
N HIS A 69 11.33 -6.28 6.81
CA HIS A 69 11.86 -4.95 7.09
C HIS A 69 12.02 -4.73 8.60
N SER A 70 12.64 -3.61 8.95
CA SER A 70 12.70 -3.14 10.34
C SER A 70 11.31 -2.95 10.96
N HIS A 71 11.26 -3.00 12.29
CA HIS A 71 10.05 -2.68 13.04
C HIS A 71 9.55 -1.26 12.75
N ILE A 72 8.27 -1.13 12.44
CA ILE A 72 7.57 0.15 12.17
C ILE A 72 6.75 0.65 13.35
N GLU A 73 6.81 -0.07 14.47
CA GLU A 73 6.02 0.20 15.66
C GLU A 73 6.81 -0.25 16.89
N THR A 74 6.55 0.40 18.01
CA THR A 74 7.01 0.01 19.34
C THR A 74 5.86 -0.60 20.11
N ALA A 75 6.08 -1.79 20.67
CA ALA A 75 5.10 -2.51 21.47
C ALA A 75 5.55 -2.57 22.93
N GLN A 76 4.76 -2.01 23.84
CA GLN A 76 5.04 -1.96 25.27
C GLN A 76 3.93 -2.66 26.07
N ALA A 77 4.31 -3.51 27.02
CA ALA A 77 3.37 -4.19 27.90
C ALA A 77 2.73 -3.18 28.89
N ILE A 78 1.40 -3.07 28.91
CA ILE A 78 0.67 -2.23 29.90
C ILE A 78 0.40 -3.02 31.18
N THR A 79 0.27 -4.34 31.06
CA THR A 79 0.14 -5.29 32.17
C THR A 79 1.23 -6.33 32.06
N ASP A 80 1.32 -7.25 33.02
CA ASP A 80 1.98 -8.53 32.75
C ASP A 80 1.27 -9.20 31.56
N VAL A 81 2.05 -9.66 30.58
CA VAL A 81 1.53 -10.23 29.32
C VAL A 81 2.17 -11.58 29.06
N THR A 82 1.36 -12.51 28.57
CA THR A 82 1.83 -13.75 27.95
C THR A 82 1.55 -13.68 26.46
N LEU A 83 2.57 -13.91 25.66
CA LEU A 83 2.49 -13.87 24.20
C LEU A 83 2.86 -15.22 23.61
N ILE A 84 2.30 -15.50 22.45
CA ILE A 84 2.70 -16.59 21.57
C ILE A 84 3.68 -15.99 20.55
N SER A 85 4.94 -16.42 20.59
CA SER A 85 5.97 -16.02 19.64
C SER A 85 5.88 -16.92 18.40
N VAL A 86 5.68 -16.32 17.22
CA VAL A 86 5.57 -17.03 15.95
C VAL A 86 6.74 -16.64 15.04
N PRO A 87 7.68 -17.57 14.78
CA PRO A 87 8.74 -17.35 13.79
C PRO A 87 8.17 -17.21 12.38
N LYS A 88 8.82 -16.41 11.53
CA LYS A 88 8.42 -16.21 10.13
C LYS A 88 8.26 -17.53 9.37
N GLU A 89 9.18 -18.47 9.54
CA GLU A 89 9.14 -19.75 8.82
C GLU A 89 7.93 -20.62 9.22
N GLN A 90 7.38 -20.41 10.42
CA GLN A 90 6.23 -21.16 10.93
C GLN A 90 4.89 -20.53 10.56
N TYR A 91 4.88 -19.37 9.89
CA TYR A 91 3.62 -18.72 9.49
C TYR A 91 2.74 -19.61 8.62
N GLY A 92 3.32 -20.30 7.63
CA GLY A 92 2.58 -21.22 6.76
C GLY A 92 1.90 -22.34 7.56
N THR A 93 2.65 -23.00 8.45
CA THR A 93 2.13 -24.08 9.30
C THR A 93 1.09 -23.59 10.31
N LEU A 94 1.23 -22.35 10.81
CA LEU A 94 0.23 -21.74 11.69
C LEU A 94 -1.11 -21.56 10.98
N ILE A 95 -1.09 -21.05 9.75
CA ILE A 95 -2.29 -20.83 8.94
C ILE A 95 -2.97 -22.15 8.61
N GLU A 96 -2.19 -23.17 8.22
CA GLU A 96 -2.69 -24.50 7.89
C GLU A 96 -3.47 -25.10 9.06
N LYS A 97 -2.96 -24.96 10.28
CA LYS A 97 -3.62 -25.46 11.50
C LYS A 97 -4.73 -24.55 12.02
N ASN A 98 -4.68 -23.25 11.71
CA ASN A 98 -5.62 -22.27 12.24
C ASN A 98 -5.93 -21.17 11.22
N THR A 99 -6.77 -21.52 10.24
CA THR A 99 -7.24 -20.60 9.20
C THR A 99 -7.87 -19.31 9.73
N PRO A 100 -8.68 -19.32 10.82
CA PRO A 100 -9.22 -18.08 11.40
C PRO A 100 -8.16 -17.03 11.76
N VAL A 101 -6.98 -17.44 12.23
CA VAL A 101 -5.88 -16.49 12.53
C VAL A 101 -5.39 -15.80 11.26
N ALA A 102 -5.21 -16.56 10.18
CA ALA A 102 -4.81 -16.03 8.87
C ALA A 102 -5.82 -14.99 8.36
N MET A 103 -7.10 -15.34 8.41
CA MET A 103 -8.18 -14.46 7.98
C MET A 103 -8.23 -13.18 8.82
N LYS A 104 -8.05 -13.27 10.14
CA LYS A 104 -7.98 -12.10 11.02
C LYS A 104 -6.81 -11.18 10.64
N ILE A 105 -5.63 -11.74 10.33
CA ILE A 105 -4.45 -10.98 9.88
C ILE A 105 -4.73 -10.27 8.55
N ILE A 106 -5.18 -11.01 7.54
CA ILE A 106 -5.40 -10.49 6.18
C ILE A 106 -6.49 -9.41 6.18
N GLN A 107 -7.61 -9.64 6.89
CA GLN A 107 -8.65 -8.63 7.06
C GLN A 107 -8.15 -7.39 7.81
N GLY A 108 -7.32 -7.59 8.84
CA GLY A 108 -6.67 -6.48 9.56
C GLY A 108 -5.79 -5.64 8.64
N PHE A 109 -4.98 -6.29 7.78
CA PHE A 109 -4.16 -5.60 6.80
C PHE A 109 -4.98 -4.85 5.76
N SER A 110 -6.05 -5.45 5.23
CA SER A 110 -6.98 -4.80 4.31
C SER A 110 -7.56 -3.52 4.89
N ARG A 111 -8.10 -3.57 6.11
CA ARG A 111 -8.69 -2.40 6.78
C ARG A 111 -7.67 -1.28 6.98
N ARG A 112 -6.48 -1.62 7.49
CA ARG A 112 -5.40 -0.64 7.66
C ARG A 112 -4.97 -0.03 6.33
N MET A 113 -4.85 -0.83 5.28
CA MET A 113 -4.45 -0.33 3.96
C MET A 113 -5.47 0.66 3.42
N ARG A 114 -6.77 0.38 3.55
CA ARG A 114 -7.84 1.30 3.15
C ARG A 114 -7.72 2.64 3.85
N PHE A 115 -7.54 2.58 5.17
CA PHE A 115 -7.41 3.75 6.00
C PHE A 115 -6.19 4.60 5.62
N LEU A 116 -5.04 3.95 5.43
CA LEU A 116 -3.79 4.63 5.08
C LEU A 116 -3.80 5.17 3.64
N ASP A 117 -4.37 4.46 2.68
CA ASP A 117 -4.54 4.95 1.30
C ASP A 117 -5.41 6.22 1.29
N GLU A 118 -6.47 6.24 2.08
CA GLU A 118 -7.34 7.40 2.23
C GLU A 118 -6.58 8.57 2.88
N ALA A 119 -5.81 8.31 3.93
CA ALA A 119 -4.98 9.33 4.56
C ALA A 119 -3.90 9.89 3.63
N LEU A 120 -3.19 9.02 2.90
CA LEU A 120 -2.18 9.43 1.93
C LEU A 120 -2.81 10.29 0.83
N THR A 121 -4.00 9.90 0.37
CA THR A 121 -4.78 10.70 -0.58
C THR A 121 -5.10 12.09 -0.03
N ARG A 122 -5.61 12.19 1.20
CA ARG A 122 -5.96 13.46 1.85
C ARG A 122 -4.73 14.36 2.01
N LEU A 123 -3.61 13.81 2.45
CA LEU A 123 -2.36 14.56 2.68
C LEU A 123 -1.76 15.07 1.37
N THR A 124 -1.85 14.28 0.30
CA THR A 124 -1.30 14.65 -1.01
C THR A 124 -2.18 15.71 -1.71
N LEU A 125 -3.51 15.67 -1.52
CA LEU A 125 -4.46 16.40 -2.38
C LEU A 125 -5.51 17.23 -1.63
N LYS A 126 -5.31 17.48 -0.34
CA LYS A 126 -6.09 18.40 0.51
C LYS A 126 -7.60 18.12 0.67
N ASN A 127 -8.22 17.17 -0.04
CA ASN A 127 -9.63 16.79 0.13
C ASN A 127 -9.93 15.31 -0.17
N THR A 128 -11.01 14.78 0.41
CA THR A 128 -11.56 13.45 0.10
C THR A 128 -12.58 13.51 -1.03
N ALA A 129 -12.48 12.56 -1.97
CA ALA A 129 -13.54 12.30 -2.93
C ALA A 129 -14.75 11.67 -2.21
N ASP A 130 -15.91 12.34 -2.27
CA ASP A 130 -17.18 11.79 -1.77
C ASP A 130 -17.56 10.49 -2.49
N ALA A 131 -18.02 9.51 -1.72
CA ALA A 131 -18.59 8.24 -2.17
C ALA A 131 -20.02 8.41 -2.74
N ASP A 132 -20.31 9.54 -3.38
CA ASP A 132 -21.56 9.79 -4.08
C ASP A 132 -21.62 8.89 -5.33
N PRO A 133 -22.75 8.22 -5.64
CA PRO A 133 -22.97 7.54 -6.90
C PRO A 133 -22.64 8.37 -8.18
N SER A 134 -22.66 9.72 -8.10
CA SER A 134 -22.16 10.62 -9.15
C SER A 134 -20.65 10.55 -9.38
N HIS A 135 -19.89 9.99 -8.44
CA HIS A 135 -18.43 9.85 -8.53
C HIS A 135 -18.02 9.01 -9.75
N LEU A 136 -18.73 7.91 -10.03
CA LEU A 136 -18.46 7.09 -11.23
C LEU A 136 -18.61 7.88 -12.52
N PHE A 137 -19.59 8.80 -12.58
CA PHE A 137 -19.75 9.70 -13.72
C PHE A 137 -18.58 10.69 -13.83
N ARG A 138 -18.12 11.26 -12.70
CA ARG A 138 -16.95 12.15 -12.68
C ARG A 138 -15.67 11.44 -13.14
N VAL A 139 -15.45 10.21 -12.70
CA VAL A 139 -14.36 9.34 -13.15
C VAL A 139 -14.43 9.12 -14.67
N ALA A 140 -15.62 8.81 -15.19
CA ALA A 140 -15.82 8.63 -16.62
C ALA A 140 -15.53 9.90 -17.43
N GLU A 141 -16.00 11.06 -16.96
CA GLU A 141 -15.74 12.36 -17.59
C GLU A 141 -14.27 12.76 -17.58
N TYR A 142 -13.55 12.47 -16.50
CA TYR A 142 -12.11 12.70 -16.44
C TYR A 142 -11.39 11.93 -17.55
N TYR A 143 -11.63 10.61 -17.66
CA TYR A 143 -10.98 9.79 -18.68
C TYR A 143 -11.41 10.18 -20.10
N ALA A 144 -12.68 10.55 -20.29
CA ALA A 144 -13.18 11.02 -21.58
C ALA A 144 -12.47 12.29 -22.05
N LYS A 145 -12.25 13.26 -21.15
CA LYS A 145 -11.50 14.50 -21.44
C LYS A 145 -10.05 14.23 -21.83
N GLN A 146 -9.43 13.21 -21.25
CA GLN A 146 -8.06 12.77 -21.57
C GLN A 146 -7.99 11.82 -22.78
N SER A 147 -9.11 11.62 -23.51
CA SER A 147 -9.21 10.68 -24.65
C SER A 147 -8.88 9.22 -24.31
N GLN A 148 -8.98 8.85 -23.03
CA GLN A 148 -8.80 7.48 -22.53
C GLN A 148 -10.13 6.70 -22.62
N TYR A 149 -10.50 6.32 -23.84
CA TYR A 149 -11.85 5.83 -24.15
C TYR A 149 -12.20 4.48 -23.52
N ASN A 150 -11.24 3.58 -23.31
CA ASN A 150 -11.51 2.29 -22.66
C ASN A 150 -11.98 2.49 -21.21
N GLN A 151 -11.26 3.34 -20.47
CA GLN A 151 -11.54 3.68 -19.07
C GLN A 151 -12.84 4.46 -18.94
N ALA A 152 -13.04 5.44 -19.83
CA ALA A 152 -14.26 6.23 -19.89
C ALA A 152 -15.48 5.34 -20.18
N PHE A 153 -15.40 4.49 -21.21
CA PHE A 153 -16.49 3.60 -21.59
C PHE A 153 -16.87 2.63 -20.46
N TYR A 154 -15.86 2.00 -19.84
CA TYR A 154 -16.09 1.12 -18.69
C TYR A 154 -16.79 1.88 -17.56
N SER A 155 -16.28 3.05 -17.17
CA SER A 155 -16.84 3.81 -16.05
C SER A 155 -18.26 4.32 -16.33
N TYR A 156 -18.54 4.73 -17.57
CA TYR A 156 -19.90 5.08 -18.01
C TYR A 156 -20.86 3.90 -17.93
N TYR A 157 -20.45 2.73 -18.42
CA TYR A 157 -21.26 1.52 -18.34
C TYR A 157 -21.66 1.20 -16.89
N GLN A 158 -20.68 1.27 -15.98
CA GLN A 158 -20.91 0.99 -14.56
C GLN A 158 -21.79 2.04 -13.90
N TYR A 159 -21.58 3.32 -14.20
CA TYR A 159 -22.47 4.39 -13.73
C TYR A 159 -23.93 4.12 -14.14
N LEU A 160 -24.18 3.77 -15.41
CA LEU A 160 -25.53 3.46 -15.89
C LEU A 160 -26.15 2.24 -15.22
N LYS A 161 -25.33 1.25 -14.87
CA LYS A 161 -25.77 0.03 -14.17
C LYS A 161 -26.13 0.31 -12.70
N PHE A 162 -25.29 1.04 -11.98
CA PHE A 162 -25.49 1.32 -10.55
C PHE A 162 -26.46 2.49 -10.30
N CYS A 163 -26.56 3.44 -11.23
CA CYS A 163 -27.36 4.66 -11.10
C CYS A 163 -28.35 4.81 -12.27
N PRO A 164 -29.30 3.88 -12.47
CA PRO A 164 -30.20 3.90 -13.63
C PRO A 164 -31.12 5.14 -13.66
N TYR A 165 -31.35 5.77 -12.52
CA TYR A 165 -32.17 6.99 -12.35
C TYR A 165 -31.33 8.22 -11.96
N GLY A 166 -30.01 8.18 -12.16
CA GLY A 166 -29.13 9.31 -11.83
C GLY A 166 -29.31 10.51 -12.77
N GLN A 167 -28.95 11.71 -12.30
CA GLN A 167 -29.11 12.97 -13.05
C GLN A 167 -28.35 12.98 -14.39
N HIS A 168 -27.24 12.24 -14.49
CA HIS A 168 -26.38 12.24 -15.68
C HIS A 168 -26.61 11.05 -16.65
N VAL A 169 -27.69 10.29 -16.50
CA VAL A 169 -27.94 9.08 -17.31
C VAL A 169 -28.04 9.37 -18.80
N SER A 170 -28.74 10.45 -19.19
CA SER A 170 -28.87 10.86 -20.61
C SER A 170 -27.51 11.18 -21.23
N VAL A 171 -26.73 12.01 -20.54
CA VAL A 171 -25.38 12.41 -20.94
C VAL A 171 -24.45 11.19 -21.03
N ALA A 172 -24.46 10.33 -20.02
CA ALA A 172 -23.64 9.12 -20.00
C ALA A 172 -23.95 8.19 -21.18
N LYS A 173 -25.23 7.98 -21.52
CA LYS A 173 -25.63 7.18 -22.70
C LYS A 173 -25.13 7.78 -24.01
N GLU A 174 -25.30 9.10 -24.18
CA GLU A 174 -24.85 9.79 -25.39
C GLU A 174 -23.33 9.71 -25.55
N ARG A 175 -22.57 9.99 -24.47
CA ARG A 175 -21.11 9.92 -24.46
C ARG A 175 -20.61 8.51 -24.73
N MET A 176 -21.18 7.52 -24.05
CA MET A 176 -20.83 6.11 -24.21
C MET A 176 -21.06 5.63 -25.65
N ALA A 177 -22.16 6.05 -26.30
CA ALA A 177 -22.44 5.71 -27.70
C ALA A 177 -21.37 6.27 -28.66
N LYS A 178 -20.93 7.52 -28.44
CA LYS A 178 -19.89 8.17 -29.28
C LYS A 178 -18.53 7.50 -29.15
N ILE A 179 -18.17 7.01 -27.97
CA ILE A 179 -16.85 6.42 -27.72
C ILE A 179 -16.81 4.89 -27.91
N LYS A 180 -17.96 4.23 -28.07
CA LYS A 180 -18.08 2.76 -28.18
C LYS A 180 -17.15 2.15 -29.23
N GLN A 181 -17.04 2.77 -30.40
CA GLN A 181 -16.20 2.27 -31.50
C GLN A 181 -14.69 2.31 -31.22
N PHE A 182 -14.27 3.12 -30.24
CA PHE A 182 -12.87 3.26 -29.85
C PHE A 182 -12.52 2.46 -28.59
N SER A 183 -13.52 1.84 -27.96
CA SER A 183 -13.34 1.08 -26.72
C SER A 183 -13.06 -0.39 -27.01
N LYS A 184 -12.01 -0.91 -26.37
CA LYS A 184 -11.66 -2.33 -26.26
C LYS A 184 -11.97 -2.86 -24.85
N ALA A 185 -12.84 -2.19 -24.09
CA ALA A 185 -13.19 -2.61 -22.75
C ALA A 185 -13.78 -4.03 -22.75
N VAL A 186 -13.31 -4.86 -21.83
CA VAL A 186 -13.69 -6.27 -21.67
C VAL A 186 -14.28 -6.50 -20.27
N TYR A 187 -14.97 -7.62 -20.09
CA TYR A 187 -15.51 -8.07 -18.79
C TYR A 187 -16.34 -7.00 -18.04
N LEU A 188 -17.19 -6.27 -18.76
CA LEU A 188 -18.01 -5.18 -18.20
C LEU A 188 -18.90 -5.65 -17.03
N ASP A 189 -19.45 -6.87 -17.07
CA ASP A 189 -20.28 -7.40 -15.99
C ASP A 189 -19.53 -8.35 -15.05
N GLY A 190 -18.22 -8.54 -15.27
CA GLY A 190 -17.51 -9.72 -14.78
C GLY A 190 -17.98 -11.00 -15.49
N SER A 191 -17.17 -12.04 -15.43
CA SER A 191 -17.55 -13.38 -15.89
C SER A 191 -17.41 -14.33 -14.72
N THR A 192 -18.51 -14.57 -13.99
CA THR A 192 -18.49 -15.41 -12.77
C THR A 192 -17.97 -16.83 -12.99
N GLU A 193 -17.96 -17.30 -14.24
CA GLU A 193 -17.50 -18.63 -14.62
C GLU A 193 -16.03 -18.63 -15.11
N GLU A 194 -15.54 -17.49 -15.62
CA GLU A 194 -14.21 -17.40 -16.20
C GLU A 194 -13.17 -16.96 -15.17
N PHE A 195 -12.41 -17.95 -14.69
CA PHE A 195 -11.38 -17.80 -13.66
C PHE A 195 -10.13 -17.10 -14.20
N ASN A 196 -9.70 -17.40 -15.44
CA ASN A 196 -8.56 -16.75 -16.09
C ASN A 196 -9.07 -15.72 -17.09
N ARG A 197 -8.73 -14.45 -16.91
CA ARG A 197 -9.23 -13.33 -17.72
C ARG A 197 -8.10 -12.57 -18.38
N PHE A 198 -8.26 -12.21 -19.64
CA PHE A 198 -7.28 -11.42 -20.40
C PHE A 198 -7.75 -9.97 -20.59
N TYR A 199 -7.00 -9.03 -20.04
CA TYR A 199 -7.24 -7.60 -20.19
C TYR A 199 -6.19 -7.00 -21.12
N PRO A 200 -6.58 -6.50 -22.31
CA PRO A 200 -5.67 -5.76 -23.17
C PRO A 200 -5.10 -4.53 -22.46
N LYS A 201 -3.91 -4.08 -22.86
CA LYS A 201 -3.31 -2.84 -22.37
C LYS A 201 -4.30 -1.68 -22.43
N ASP A 202 -4.24 -0.82 -21.41
CA ASP A 202 -5.07 0.37 -21.24
C ASP A 202 -6.57 0.06 -21.13
N THR A 203 -6.95 -1.13 -20.67
CA THR A 203 -8.35 -1.45 -20.33
C THR A 203 -8.58 -1.44 -18.83
N MET A 204 -9.79 -1.07 -18.41
CA MET A 204 -10.18 -1.02 -17.00
C MET A 204 -10.55 -2.43 -16.53
N VAL A 205 -9.96 -2.86 -15.40
CA VAL A 205 -10.34 -4.11 -14.71
C VAL A 205 -11.56 -3.84 -13.81
N PHE A 206 -11.48 -2.78 -13.01
CA PHE A 206 -12.60 -2.22 -12.25
C PHE A 206 -12.36 -0.74 -11.95
N SER A 207 -13.43 0.01 -11.73
CA SER A 207 -13.38 1.42 -11.37
C SER A 207 -13.57 1.61 -9.85
N GLU A 208 -12.99 2.68 -9.31
CA GLU A 208 -13.20 3.10 -7.93
C GLU A 208 -14.68 3.40 -7.64
N GLY A 209 -15.10 3.22 -6.38
CA GLY A 209 -16.49 3.45 -5.96
C GLY A 209 -17.49 2.35 -6.37
N MET A 210 -17.09 1.39 -7.21
CA MET A 210 -17.93 0.24 -7.55
C MET A 210 -17.94 -0.82 -6.45
N GLN A 211 -18.99 -1.63 -6.38
CA GLN A 211 -18.97 -2.85 -5.56
C GLN A 211 -18.00 -3.88 -6.17
N GLY A 212 -17.30 -4.64 -5.31
CA GLY A 212 -16.33 -5.65 -5.73
C GLY A 212 -16.54 -6.98 -5.02
N SER A 213 -16.85 -8.03 -5.77
CA SER A 213 -17.09 -9.40 -5.28
C SER A 213 -15.95 -10.37 -5.59
N GLU A 214 -14.86 -9.87 -6.14
CA GLU A 214 -13.69 -10.65 -6.56
C GLU A 214 -12.39 -9.90 -6.22
N LEU A 215 -11.32 -10.65 -5.98
CA LEU A 215 -9.94 -10.16 -6.06
C LEU A 215 -9.27 -10.73 -7.31
N TYR A 216 -8.12 -10.16 -7.67
CA TYR A 216 -7.37 -10.57 -8.84
C TYR A 216 -5.93 -10.88 -8.48
N ILE A 217 -5.39 -11.96 -9.07
CA ILE A 217 -3.97 -12.32 -9.03
C ILE A 217 -3.39 -12.11 -10.41
N ILE A 218 -2.29 -11.35 -10.53
CA ILE A 218 -1.65 -11.11 -11.83
C ILE A 218 -0.80 -12.33 -12.19
N GLN A 219 -1.16 -13.05 -13.25
CA GLN A 219 -0.37 -14.17 -13.76
C GLN A 219 0.74 -13.67 -14.71
N LYS A 220 0.43 -12.69 -15.56
CA LYS A 220 1.36 -12.07 -16.51
C LYS A 220 0.93 -10.63 -16.79
N GLY A 221 1.89 -9.77 -17.12
CA GLY A 221 1.68 -8.35 -17.39
C GLY A 221 1.74 -7.49 -16.12
N SER A 222 1.15 -6.31 -16.21
CA SER A 222 1.13 -5.35 -15.11
C SER A 222 -0.18 -4.56 -15.06
N VAL A 223 -0.57 -4.12 -13.85
CA VAL A 223 -1.79 -3.37 -13.58
C VAL A 223 -1.44 -2.13 -12.77
N LYS A 224 -1.86 -0.95 -13.21
CA LYS A 224 -1.76 0.28 -12.42
C LYS A 224 -3.00 0.47 -11.55
N ILE A 225 -2.79 0.84 -10.29
CA ILE A 225 -3.81 1.23 -9.32
C ILE A 225 -3.81 2.75 -9.23
N THR A 226 -4.97 3.34 -9.48
CA THR A 226 -5.10 4.80 -9.67
C THR A 226 -6.34 5.31 -8.96
N LYS A 227 -6.32 6.57 -8.54
CA LYS A 227 -7.44 7.22 -7.86
C LYS A 227 -7.66 8.61 -8.42
N ILE A 228 -8.89 9.00 -8.69
CA ILE A 228 -9.20 10.36 -9.15
C ILE A 228 -9.61 11.22 -7.96
N VAL A 229 -8.88 12.31 -7.78
CA VAL A 229 -9.08 13.26 -6.69
C VAL A 229 -8.98 14.66 -7.28
N GLU A 230 -10.03 15.47 -7.08
CA GLU A 230 -10.11 16.83 -7.62
C GLU A 230 -9.77 16.91 -9.14
N ASN A 231 -10.29 15.98 -9.93
CA ASN A 231 -9.99 15.85 -11.38
C ASN A 231 -8.51 15.62 -11.71
N THR A 232 -7.72 15.06 -10.78
CA THR A 232 -6.35 14.62 -11.00
C THR A 232 -6.24 13.11 -10.75
N GLU A 233 -5.64 12.38 -11.70
CA GLU A 233 -5.33 10.95 -11.52
C GLU A 233 -4.05 10.80 -10.71
N VAL A 234 -4.15 10.06 -9.61
CA VAL A 234 -3.05 9.75 -8.69
C VAL A 234 -2.68 8.30 -8.91
N LEU A 235 -1.42 8.04 -9.26
CA LEU A 235 -0.89 6.68 -9.32
C LEU A 235 -0.55 6.21 -7.90
N LEU A 236 -1.30 5.23 -7.39
CA LEU A 236 -1.06 4.63 -6.08
C LEU A 236 -0.02 3.52 -6.15
N ALA A 237 -0.09 2.67 -7.18
CA ALA A 237 0.85 1.57 -7.39
C ALA A 237 0.87 1.07 -8.83
N VAL A 238 1.97 0.43 -9.23
CA VAL A 238 2.04 -0.44 -10.41
C VAL A 238 2.37 -1.84 -9.92
N LEU A 239 1.45 -2.76 -10.18
CA LEU A 239 1.51 -4.16 -9.75
C LEU A 239 1.96 -5.05 -10.90
N LYS A 240 2.72 -6.10 -10.59
CA LYS A 240 3.35 -7.02 -11.56
C LYS A 240 2.89 -8.45 -11.31
N ALA A 241 3.32 -9.37 -12.18
CA ALA A 241 3.05 -10.80 -12.02
C ALA A 241 3.38 -11.30 -10.60
N GLY A 242 2.43 -12.03 -10.01
CA GLY A 242 2.45 -12.51 -8.62
C GLY A 242 1.75 -11.59 -7.63
N ASP A 243 1.49 -10.32 -7.96
CA ASP A 243 0.78 -9.39 -7.08
C ASP A 243 -0.72 -9.66 -7.05
N ILE A 244 -1.33 -9.26 -5.93
CA ILE A 244 -2.76 -9.41 -5.65
C ILE A 244 -3.38 -8.03 -5.44
N PHE A 245 -4.57 -7.82 -6.00
CA PHE A 245 -5.33 -6.59 -5.84
C PHE A 245 -6.83 -6.79 -5.84
N GLY A 246 -7.57 -5.79 -5.33
CA GLY A 246 -9.02 -5.87 -5.19
C GLY A 246 -9.47 -6.70 -3.98
N GLU A 247 -8.54 -7.21 -3.17
CA GLU A 247 -8.78 -7.90 -1.92
C GLU A 247 -9.61 -7.06 -0.95
N MET A 248 -9.42 -5.73 -0.95
CA MET A 248 -10.03 -4.86 0.06
C MET A 248 -11.55 -4.79 -0.06
N ALA A 249 -12.07 -4.79 -1.29
CA ALA A 249 -13.51 -4.81 -1.49
C ALA A 249 -14.10 -6.17 -1.11
N LEU A 250 -13.40 -7.25 -1.46
CA LEU A 250 -13.82 -8.62 -1.18
C LEU A 250 -13.87 -8.93 0.33
N LEU A 251 -12.84 -8.50 1.06
CA LEU A 251 -12.65 -8.84 2.47
C LEU A 251 -13.47 -7.96 3.42
N GLU A 252 -13.68 -6.69 3.06
CA GLU A 252 -14.43 -5.74 3.89
C GLU A 252 -15.89 -5.58 3.46
N ASN A 253 -16.31 -6.14 2.32
CA ASN A 253 -17.61 -5.88 1.70
C ASN A 253 -17.88 -4.36 1.52
N LYS A 254 -16.85 -3.61 1.13
CA LYS A 254 -16.92 -2.17 0.85
C LYS A 254 -16.63 -1.91 -0.63
N PRO A 255 -17.04 -0.76 -1.20
CA PRO A 255 -16.67 -0.39 -2.56
C PRO A 255 -15.16 -0.40 -2.81
N ARG A 256 -14.78 -0.54 -4.09
CA ARG A 256 -13.41 -0.42 -4.59
C ARG A 256 -12.83 0.93 -4.14
N SER A 257 -11.68 0.91 -3.48
CA SER A 257 -11.00 2.10 -2.95
C SER A 257 -10.28 2.93 -4.03
N ALA A 258 -9.96 2.30 -5.16
CA ALA A 258 -9.21 2.83 -6.28
C ALA A 258 -9.60 2.08 -7.57
N SER A 259 -9.24 2.64 -8.72
CA SER A 259 -9.41 2.05 -10.05
C SER A 259 -8.21 1.17 -10.39
N ALA A 260 -8.44 0.04 -11.06
CA ALA A 260 -7.40 -0.86 -11.55
C ALA A 260 -7.43 -0.92 -13.08
N ILE A 261 -6.31 -0.59 -13.72
CA ILE A 261 -6.19 -0.49 -15.18
C ILE A 261 -5.00 -1.34 -15.64
N ALA A 262 -5.18 -2.16 -16.69
CA ALA A 262 -4.10 -2.91 -17.29
C ALA A 262 -3.04 -1.94 -17.84
N TYR A 263 -1.83 -1.97 -17.28
CA TYR A 263 -0.72 -1.11 -17.70
C TYR A 263 0.03 -1.71 -18.91
N GLU A 264 0.01 -3.03 -18.99
CA GLU A 264 0.37 -3.86 -20.14
C GLU A 264 -0.76 -4.88 -20.37
N ASP A 265 -0.67 -5.67 -21.43
CA ASP A 265 -1.53 -6.84 -21.62
C ASP A 265 -1.44 -7.76 -20.39
N ALA A 266 -2.56 -7.93 -19.69
CA ALA A 266 -2.61 -8.56 -18.38
C ALA A 266 -3.45 -9.84 -18.38
N TYR A 267 -2.86 -10.92 -17.87
CA TYR A 267 -3.56 -12.18 -17.61
C TYR A 267 -3.82 -12.27 -16.11
N LEU A 268 -5.10 -12.29 -15.73
CA LEU A 268 -5.54 -12.17 -14.35
C LEU A 268 -6.33 -13.41 -13.92
N LEU A 269 -6.09 -13.85 -12.69
CA LEU A 269 -6.92 -14.83 -12.01
C LEU A 269 -8.01 -14.13 -11.19
N ALA A 270 -9.27 -14.27 -11.55
CA ALA A 270 -10.40 -13.70 -10.81
C ALA A 270 -10.88 -14.66 -9.73
N VAL A 271 -10.77 -14.27 -8.45
CA VAL A 271 -11.07 -15.13 -7.30
C VAL A 271 -12.18 -14.49 -6.47
N ASN A 272 -13.34 -15.16 -6.42
CA ASN A 272 -14.45 -14.76 -5.54
C ASN A 272 -14.19 -15.14 -4.07
N LYS A 273 -15.06 -14.71 -3.16
CA LYS A 273 -14.88 -14.91 -1.71
C LYS A 273 -14.82 -16.39 -1.31
N ALA A 274 -15.72 -17.21 -1.84
CA ALA A 274 -15.77 -18.64 -1.52
C ALA A 274 -14.52 -19.38 -2.03
N ASN A 275 -14.03 -19.02 -3.22
CA ASN A 275 -12.80 -19.56 -3.78
C ASN A 275 -11.58 -19.09 -2.97
N PHE A 276 -11.59 -17.84 -2.52
CA PHE A 276 -10.54 -17.30 -1.67
C PHE A 276 -10.45 -18.04 -0.34
N GLU A 277 -11.57 -18.21 0.36
CA GLU A 277 -11.61 -18.95 1.64
C GLU A 277 -11.13 -20.40 1.48
N ARG A 278 -11.55 -21.09 0.41
CA ARG A 278 -11.05 -22.44 0.08
C ARG A 278 -9.55 -22.45 -0.22
N MET A 279 -9.06 -21.47 -0.97
CA MET A 279 -7.63 -21.32 -1.27
C MET A 279 -6.82 -21.08 0.00
N VAL A 280 -7.37 -20.34 0.97
CA VAL A 280 -6.70 -20.11 2.27
C VAL A 280 -6.54 -21.41 3.05
N GLN A 281 -7.53 -22.29 3.01
CA GLN A 281 -7.49 -23.59 3.68
C GLN A 281 -6.60 -24.61 2.95
N ALA A 282 -6.72 -24.69 1.62
CA ALA A 282 -6.07 -25.73 0.83
C ALA A 282 -4.62 -25.41 0.45
N GLN A 283 -4.23 -24.14 0.43
CA GLN A 283 -2.91 -23.72 -0.08
C GLN A 283 -2.24 -22.67 0.82
N PRO A 284 -1.65 -23.09 1.97
CA PRO A 284 -1.00 -22.18 2.92
C PRO A 284 0.11 -21.31 2.31
N GLN A 285 0.76 -21.80 1.24
CA GLN A 285 1.81 -21.07 0.52
C GLN A 285 1.26 -19.80 -0.17
N VAL A 286 0.05 -19.86 -0.73
CA VAL A 286 -0.57 -18.69 -1.37
C VAL A 286 -0.96 -17.66 -0.32
N VAL A 287 -1.47 -18.09 0.83
CA VAL A 287 -1.80 -17.19 1.95
C VAL A 287 -0.57 -16.53 2.52
N THR A 288 0.50 -17.30 2.66
CA THR A 288 1.82 -16.80 3.07
C THR A 288 2.27 -15.70 2.12
N ARG A 289 2.23 -15.97 0.82
CA ARG A 289 2.62 -14.98 -0.19
C ARG A 289 1.73 -13.74 -0.17
N LEU A 290 0.41 -13.90 -0.08
CA LEU A 290 -0.54 -12.79 0.04
C LEU A 290 -0.22 -11.92 1.27
N THR A 291 0.00 -12.56 2.42
CA THR A 291 0.32 -11.83 3.66
C THR A 291 1.63 -11.06 3.53
N GLN A 292 2.64 -11.64 2.89
CA GLN A 292 3.91 -10.94 2.60
C GLN A 292 3.68 -9.73 1.70
N LEU A 293 2.89 -9.86 0.63
CA LEU A 293 2.61 -8.77 -0.29
C LEU A 293 1.85 -7.63 0.38
N LEU A 294 0.83 -7.95 1.18
CA LEU A 294 0.06 -6.95 1.94
C LEU A 294 0.93 -6.28 3.01
N ALA A 295 1.78 -7.03 3.70
CA ALA A 295 2.73 -6.50 4.66
C ALA A 295 3.75 -5.55 4.01
N GLU A 296 4.31 -5.93 2.87
CA GLU A 296 5.24 -5.10 2.09
C GLU A 296 4.57 -3.78 1.67
N ARG A 297 3.32 -3.85 1.16
CA ARG A 297 2.56 -2.67 0.74
C ARG A 297 2.25 -1.75 1.93
N LEU A 298 1.79 -2.31 3.05
CA LEU A 298 1.55 -1.53 4.28
C LEU A 298 2.82 -0.85 4.78
N TRP A 299 3.93 -1.59 4.82
CA TRP A 299 5.22 -1.06 5.24
C TRP A 299 5.63 0.15 4.39
N PHE A 300 5.49 0.04 3.07
CA PHE A 300 5.80 1.13 2.15
C PHE A 300 4.89 2.34 2.37
N ILE A 301 3.58 2.14 2.52
CA ILE A 301 2.64 3.25 2.78
C ILE A 301 2.99 3.97 4.09
N TYR A 302 3.34 3.24 5.16
CA TYR A 302 3.79 3.86 6.41
C TYR A 302 5.04 4.71 6.22
N LYS A 303 6.04 4.21 5.50
CA LYS A 303 7.26 4.98 5.20
C LYS A 303 6.95 6.22 4.37
N GLN A 304 6.08 6.10 3.37
CA GLN A 304 5.67 7.22 2.54
C GLN A 304 4.90 8.28 3.35
N LEU A 305 3.99 7.87 4.24
CA LEU A 305 3.31 8.79 5.16
C LEU A 305 4.31 9.48 6.09
N ALA A 306 5.26 8.74 6.68
CA ALA A 306 6.30 9.32 7.52
C ALA A 306 7.18 10.34 6.76
N ASN A 307 7.49 10.06 5.49
CA ASN A 307 8.22 10.98 4.60
C ASN A 307 7.50 12.33 4.46
N THR A 308 6.16 12.33 4.31
CA THR A 308 5.37 13.57 4.16
C THR A 308 5.44 14.50 5.38
N LEU A 309 5.84 13.97 6.54
CA LEU A 309 5.98 14.74 7.78
C LEU A 309 7.38 15.36 7.95
N ILE A 310 8.36 14.97 7.15
CA ILE A 310 9.67 15.63 7.13
C ILE A 310 9.47 17.04 6.58
N THR A 311 9.85 18.07 7.34
CA THR A 311 9.63 19.46 6.91
C THR A 311 10.64 19.91 5.86
N ASP A 312 11.86 19.38 5.93
CA ASP A 312 12.93 19.71 4.99
C ASP A 312 12.74 19.01 3.63
N PRO A 313 12.63 19.74 2.51
CA PRO A 313 12.45 19.15 1.19
C PRO A 313 13.61 18.25 0.74
N MET A 314 14.86 18.59 1.05
CA MET A 314 16.02 17.73 0.77
C MET A 314 15.96 16.45 1.61
N GLY A 315 15.54 16.57 2.87
CA GLY A 315 15.27 15.44 3.75
C GLY A 315 14.26 14.46 3.17
N ARG A 316 13.16 14.96 2.57
CA ARG A 316 12.18 14.12 1.87
C ARG A 316 12.80 13.36 0.70
N MET A 317 13.65 14.02 -0.11
CA MET A 317 14.31 13.38 -1.25
C MET A 317 15.20 12.22 -0.80
N TYR A 318 16.08 12.45 0.18
CA TYR A 318 16.97 11.41 0.69
C TYR A 318 16.20 10.26 1.34
N ASP A 319 15.17 10.57 2.10
CA ASP A 319 14.32 9.57 2.73
C ASP A 319 13.54 8.73 1.70
N ALA A 320 13.05 9.35 0.62
CA ALA A 320 12.40 8.64 -0.48
C ALA A 320 13.37 7.73 -1.25
N LEU A 321 14.59 8.20 -1.54
CA LEU A 321 15.63 7.39 -2.14
C LEU A 321 16.00 6.19 -1.25
N HIS A 322 16.15 6.42 0.05
CA HIS A 322 16.45 5.36 1.02
C HIS A 322 15.32 4.30 1.05
N MET A 323 14.07 4.74 1.08
CA MET A 323 12.90 3.87 1.03
C MET A 323 12.87 3.00 -0.26
N GLN A 324 13.27 3.55 -1.42
CA GLN A 324 13.36 2.77 -2.66
C GLN A 324 14.49 1.72 -2.62
N LEU A 325 15.62 2.02 -1.99
CA LEU A 325 16.69 1.03 -1.78
C LEU A 325 16.23 -0.12 -0.87
N GLU A 326 15.50 0.19 0.22
CA GLU A 326 14.91 -0.81 1.12
C GLU A 326 13.90 -1.70 0.35
N LYS A 327 12.99 -1.08 -0.41
CA LYS A 327 11.99 -1.77 -1.25
C LYS A 327 12.63 -2.74 -2.26
N ASN A 328 13.72 -2.31 -2.90
CA ASN A 328 14.44 -3.11 -3.88
C ASN A 328 15.42 -4.11 -3.23
N ARG A 329 15.44 -4.19 -1.89
CA ARG A 329 16.26 -5.12 -1.09
C ARG A 329 17.74 -5.02 -1.44
N VAL A 330 18.21 -3.81 -1.72
CA VAL A 330 19.59 -3.57 -2.13
C VAL A 330 20.49 -3.75 -0.91
N PRO A 331 21.50 -4.65 -0.96
CA PRO A 331 22.40 -4.84 0.18
C PRO A 331 23.25 -3.58 0.35
N MET A 332 23.07 -2.91 1.49
CA MET A 332 23.79 -1.67 1.82
C MET A 332 25.26 -1.97 2.06
N ARG A 333 26.09 -1.73 1.04
CA ARG A 333 27.55 -1.83 1.12
C ARG A 333 28.17 -0.45 0.88
N ASN A 334 29.18 -0.09 1.67
CA ASN A 334 29.88 1.19 1.50
C ASN A 334 30.50 1.27 0.10
N GLY A 335 30.30 2.39 -0.59
CA GLY A 335 30.82 2.62 -1.94
C GLY A 335 30.13 1.83 -3.05
N ALA A 336 29.04 1.11 -2.75
CA ALA A 336 28.27 0.45 -3.78
C ALA A 336 27.44 1.47 -4.56
N THR A 337 27.48 1.34 -5.88
CA THR A 337 26.69 2.15 -6.81
C THR A 337 25.29 1.55 -6.98
N TYR A 338 24.32 2.40 -7.31
CA TYR A 338 22.98 1.94 -7.66
C TYR A 338 22.33 2.84 -8.70
N ALA A 339 21.64 2.21 -9.65
CA ALA A 339 20.88 2.89 -10.69
C ALA A 339 19.40 2.70 -10.39
N PHE A 340 18.71 3.79 -10.07
CA PHE A 340 17.26 3.78 -9.91
C PHE A 340 16.58 3.60 -11.27
N ASP A 341 15.38 3.03 -11.28
CA ASP A 341 14.58 2.86 -12.49
C ASP A 341 13.76 4.12 -12.85
N PHE A 342 13.96 5.21 -12.11
CA PHE A 342 13.23 6.46 -12.24
C PHE A 342 14.16 7.68 -12.32
N GLY A 343 13.61 8.78 -12.86
CA GLY A 343 14.29 10.05 -13.01
C GLY A 343 13.90 11.10 -11.96
N PRO A 344 14.39 12.34 -12.12
CA PRO A 344 14.11 13.39 -11.16
C PRO A 344 12.64 13.79 -11.06
N LYS A 345 11.92 13.78 -12.19
CA LYS A 345 10.49 14.12 -12.22
C LYS A 345 9.67 13.14 -11.39
N GLU A 346 9.96 11.85 -11.54
CA GLU A 346 9.32 10.79 -10.76
C GLU A 346 9.66 10.92 -9.28
N LEU A 347 10.92 11.23 -8.93
CA LEU A 347 11.32 11.45 -7.53
C LEU A 347 10.53 12.60 -6.88
N VAL A 348 10.38 13.73 -7.58
CA VAL A 348 9.57 14.87 -7.11
C VAL A 348 8.12 14.46 -6.87
N ASN A 349 7.55 13.67 -7.78
CA ASN A 349 6.18 13.16 -7.61
C ASN A 349 6.08 12.20 -6.41
N MET A 350 7.09 11.36 -6.16
CA MET A 350 7.09 10.43 -5.01
C MET A 350 7.08 11.15 -3.66
N VAL A 351 7.78 12.29 -3.54
CA VAL A 351 7.82 13.09 -2.30
C VAL A 351 6.64 14.07 -2.17
N GLY A 352 5.80 14.18 -3.21
CA GLY A 352 4.62 15.04 -3.22
C GLY A 352 4.94 16.54 -3.15
N LEU A 353 6.10 16.97 -3.66
CA LEU A 353 6.45 18.38 -3.72
C LEU A 353 5.87 19.06 -4.97
N PRO A 354 5.51 20.36 -4.89
CA PRO A 354 5.17 21.13 -6.09
C PRO A 354 6.32 21.08 -7.10
N ILE A 355 6.01 20.92 -8.40
CA ILE A 355 7.03 20.72 -9.46
C ILE A 355 8.12 21.80 -9.44
N ALA A 356 7.73 23.07 -9.26
CA ALA A 356 8.68 24.19 -9.24
C ALA A 356 9.68 24.08 -8.07
N GLU A 357 9.18 23.76 -6.88
CA GLU A 357 10.01 23.57 -5.68
C GLU A 357 10.85 22.30 -5.80
N GLY A 358 10.23 21.18 -6.18
CA GLY A 358 10.90 19.89 -6.34
C GLY A 358 12.07 19.95 -7.33
N ASN A 359 11.92 20.70 -8.43
CA ASN A 359 13.01 20.89 -9.40
C ASN A 359 14.21 21.63 -8.80
N LEU A 360 13.99 22.62 -7.94
CA LEU A 360 15.08 23.33 -7.24
C LEU A 360 15.82 22.39 -6.28
N VAL A 361 15.07 21.58 -5.54
CA VAL A 361 15.62 20.60 -4.60
C VAL A 361 16.40 19.50 -5.34
N VAL A 362 15.89 19.04 -6.49
CA VAL A 362 16.61 18.13 -7.39
C VAL A 362 17.93 18.74 -7.87
N GLN A 363 17.95 20.01 -8.27
CA GLN A 363 19.19 20.66 -8.69
C GLN A 363 20.22 20.71 -7.55
N GLN A 364 19.77 20.96 -6.32
CA GLN A 364 20.61 20.88 -5.13
C GLN A 364 21.12 19.46 -4.89
N LEU A 365 20.27 18.43 -5.00
CA LEU A 365 20.67 17.03 -4.89
C LEU A 365 21.74 16.65 -5.93
N LEU A 366 21.59 17.10 -7.17
CA LEU A 366 22.52 16.82 -8.27
C LEU A 366 23.81 17.64 -8.21
N SER A 367 23.88 18.69 -7.39
CA SER A 367 25.13 19.39 -7.10
C SER A 367 26.12 18.50 -6.32
N ASN A 368 25.60 17.49 -5.62
CA ASN A 368 26.41 16.47 -4.97
C ASN A 368 26.99 15.51 -6.02
N ARG A 369 28.31 15.43 -6.05
CA ARG A 369 29.09 14.63 -7.03
C ARG A 369 28.77 13.13 -7.00
N LEU A 370 28.13 12.65 -5.93
CA LEU A 370 27.70 11.27 -5.78
C LEU A 370 26.44 10.94 -6.58
N PHE A 371 25.70 11.93 -7.07
CA PHE A 371 24.51 11.73 -7.89
C PHE A 371 24.79 12.12 -9.34
N ARG A 372 24.27 11.31 -10.27
CA ARG A 372 24.33 11.57 -11.71
C ARG A 372 23.02 11.17 -12.37
N ILE A 373 22.74 11.76 -13.52
CA ILE A 373 21.66 11.31 -14.40
C ILE A 373 22.29 10.60 -15.59
N VAL A 374 21.87 9.36 -15.83
CA VAL A 374 22.22 8.60 -17.04
C VAL A 374 20.92 8.02 -17.59
N ASP A 375 20.64 8.23 -18.88
CA ASP A 375 19.40 7.77 -19.53
C ASP A 375 18.11 8.16 -18.79
N ASN A 376 18.07 9.42 -18.32
CA ASN A 376 16.98 9.98 -17.50
C ASN A 376 16.73 9.24 -16.17
N LYS A 377 17.69 8.45 -15.69
CA LYS A 377 17.64 7.73 -14.42
C LYS A 377 18.64 8.29 -13.42
N ILE A 378 18.25 8.32 -12.15
CA ILE A 378 19.13 8.73 -11.07
C ILE A 378 20.10 7.59 -10.76
N ASN A 379 21.39 7.89 -10.80
CA ASN A 379 22.46 7.00 -10.39
C ASN A 379 23.16 7.58 -9.17
N VAL A 380 23.37 6.74 -8.16
CA VAL A 380 24.17 7.06 -6.98
C VAL A 380 25.47 6.29 -7.00
N MET A 381 26.58 6.99 -6.76
CA MET A 381 27.93 6.41 -6.75
C MET A 381 28.29 5.80 -5.39
N ASP A 382 27.64 6.24 -4.32
CA ASP A 382 27.78 5.66 -2.98
C ASP A 382 26.43 5.70 -2.24
N MET A 383 25.77 4.56 -2.14
CA MET A 383 24.49 4.43 -1.43
C MET A 383 24.58 4.78 0.06
N SER A 384 25.77 4.70 0.68
CA SER A 384 25.93 5.02 2.11
C SER A 384 25.60 6.48 2.40
N GLU A 385 25.76 7.38 1.43
CA GLU A 385 25.38 8.78 1.55
C GLU A 385 23.86 8.95 1.70
N ILE A 386 23.07 8.19 0.92
CA ILE A 386 21.60 8.24 1.01
C ILE A 386 21.14 7.86 2.42
N VAL A 387 21.69 6.77 2.95
CA VAL A 387 21.33 6.26 4.29
C VAL A 387 21.69 7.30 5.36
N LYS A 388 22.92 7.82 5.34
CA LYS A 388 23.41 8.83 6.30
C LYS A 388 22.55 10.09 6.30
N GLN A 389 22.25 10.63 5.11
CA GLN A 389 21.45 11.84 4.99
C GLN A 389 20.00 11.59 5.44
N ALA A 390 19.40 10.47 5.04
CA ALA A 390 18.04 10.11 5.48
C ALA A 390 17.96 10.00 7.01
N GLU A 391 18.92 9.33 7.66
CA GLU A 391 18.99 9.24 9.13
C GLU A 391 19.19 10.61 9.80
N TYR A 392 20.04 11.46 9.23
CA TYR A 392 20.27 12.81 9.71
C TYR A 392 18.98 13.65 9.71
N TYR A 393 18.28 13.71 8.58
CA TYR A 393 17.04 14.49 8.46
C TYR A 393 15.91 13.94 9.33
N ARG A 394 15.76 12.60 9.42
CA ARG A 394 14.82 11.97 10.37
C ARG A 394 15.13 12.39 11.81
N LYS A 395 16.40 12.42 12.20
CA LYS A 395 16.81 12.83 13.55
C LYS A 395 16.53 14.31 13.81
N MET A 396 16.79 15.20 12.84
CA MET A 396 16.49 16.62 12.97
C MET A 396 14.99 16.86 13.12
N GLN A 397 14.17 16.19 12.30
CA GLN A 397 12.70 16.25 12.41
C GLN A 397 12.20 15.85 13.81
N LYS A 398 12.77 14.81 14.41
CA LYS A 398 12.43 14.37 15.78
C LYS A 398 12.75 15.46 16.81
N ILE A 399 13.91 16.08 16.72
CA ILE A 399 14.34 17.14 17.65
C ILE A 399 13.41 18.35 17.53
N ASP A 400 13.04 18.74 16.33
CA ASP A 400 12.16 19.89 16.11
C ASP A 400 10.72 19.62 16.58
N LYS A 401 10.21 18.40 16.39
CA LYS A 401 8.92 17.98 16.95
C LYS A 401 8.92 18.06 18.48
N ALA A 402 9.93 17.47 19.14
CA ALA A 402 10.05 17.50 20.59
C ALA A 402 10.17 18.93 21.15
N ARG A 403 10.87 19.83 20.44
CA ARG A 403 10.94 21.25 20.81
C ARG A 403 9.58 21.94 20.73
N LYS A 404 8.80 21.70 19.67
CA LYS A 404 7.45 22.27 19.50
C LYS A 404 6.48 21.78 20.57
N GLU A 405 6.49 20.48 20.88
CA GLU A 405 5.65 19.90 21.94
C GLU A 405 6.01 20.49 23.32
N ALA A 406 7.30 20.65 23.62
CA ALA A 406 7.75 21.27 24.87
C ALA A 406 7.39 22.77 24.97
N GLN A 407 7.26 23.47 23.84
CA GLN A 407 6.78 24.86 23.81
C GLN A 407 5.26 24.95 24.01
N LEU A 408 4.49 24.01 23.48
CA LEU A 408 3.03 23.97 23.63
C LEU A 408 2.57 23.54 25.03
N ALA A 409 3.42 22.80 25.76
CA ALA A 409 3.16 22.36 27.13
C ALA A 409 3.54 23.40 28.21
N ARG A 410 4.11 24.55 27.80
CA ARG A 410 4.42 25.70 28.67
C ARG A 410 3.37 26.78 28.45
#